data_AF-A0A501W1L5-F1
#
_entry.id   AF-A0A501W1L5-F1
#
_cell.length_a   1.000
_cell.length_b   1.000
_cell.length_c   1.000
_cell.angle_alpha   90.00
_cell.angle_beta   90.00
_cell.angle_gamma   90.00
#
_symmetry.space_group_name_H-M   'P 1'
#
loop_
_entity.id
_entity.type
_entity.pdbx_description
1 polymer ?
#
loop_
_entity_poly.entity_id
_entity_poly.type
_entity_poly.pdbx_seq_one_letter_code
_entity_poly.pdbx_strand_id
1 'polypeptide(L)'
;MKKYLLYFFLLAAFLLFAGSTTSYAQVQLPQASPAAMLRQTVGLTDITVNYHAPGAKGRKVFGGLVPYGQLWRAGANEATLVTFEDELFLNNERVPAGTYSFFIFPQSDTLWNVVLNKDTTLWGLEGYNELDDVAYLEVVPHKSAEFVETMQFSFSDIGTNKANLNLAWENTEITLSIETDIEKKALENIQYALAHAASDDWYTWAQCAEYMLPRKEHHAKALEWINKSIAIKENFYNNWIKAKLYAHNNEFQVAAALSAKAIELGSTEPESYKTYAKQIETAYSEWKKRR
;
A
#
# COMPACT_ATOMS: atom_id res chain seq x y z
N MET A 1 42.40 41.04 -32.53
CA MET A 1 43.07 40.55 -31.30
C MET A 1 42.12 40.42 -30.10
N LYS A 2 41.27 41.40 -29.76
CA LYS A 2 40.35 41.33 -28.60
C LYS A 2 39.33 40.15 -28.63
N LYS A 3 38.82 39.75 -29.80
CA LYS A 3 37.88 38.61 -29.91
C LYS A 3 38.54 37.27 -29.58
N TYR A 4 39.78 37.03 -30.03
CA TYR A 4 40.50 35.79 -29.76
C TYR A 4 40.95 35.68 -28.30
N LEU A 5 41.21 36.82 -27.63
CA LEU A 5 41.51 36.85 -26.19
C LEU A 5 40.30 36.44 -25.34
N LEU A 6 39.08 36.78 -25.77
CA LEU A 6 37.83 36.41 -25.10
C LEU A 6 37.54 34.91 -25.22
N TYR A 7 37.77 34.32 -26.41
CA TYR A 7 37.65 32.88 -26.62
C TYR A 7 38.70 32.07 -25.86
N PHE A 8 39.92 32.60 -25.70
CA PHE A 8 40.97 31.95 -24.91
C PHE A 8 40.63 31.94 -23.41
N PHE A 9 40.04 33.02 -22.88
CA PHE A 9 39.55 33.07 -21.50
C PHE A 9 38.33 32.16 -21.26
N LEU A 10 37.41 32.06 -22.23
CA LEU A 10 36.27 31.13 -22.15
C LEU A 10 36.70 29.66 -22.22
N LEU A 11 37.71 29.32 -23.03
CA LEU A 11 38.26 27.97 -23.12
C LEU A 11 39.02 27.57 -21.84
N ALA A 12 39.76 28.51 -21.23
CA ALA A 12 40.46 28.30 -19.96
C ALA A 12 39.49 28.16 -18.77
N ALA A 13 38.37 28.91 -18.77
CA ALA A 13 37.31 28.76 -17.77
C ALA A 13 36.56 27.43 -17.89
N PHE A 14 36.40 26.90 -19.11
CA PHE A 14 35.76 25.60 -19.34
C PHE A 14 36.66 24.42 -18.91
N LEU A 15 37.99 24.55 -19.02
CA LEU A 15 38.94 23.54 -18.59
C LEU A 15 39.13 23.47 -17.05
N LEU A 16 38.84 24.55 -16.32
CA LEU A 16 38.90 24.57 -14.85
C LEU A 16 37.64 23.98 -14.18
N PHE A 17 36.53 23.84 -14.91
CA PHE A 17 35.29 23.21 -14.41
C PHE A 17 35.22 21.70 -14.65
N ALA A 18 36.18 21.14 -15.40
CA ALA A 18 36.21 19.71 -15.74
C ALA A 18 36.92 18.84 -14.67
N GLY A 19 37.44 19.44 -13.60
CA GLY A 19 38.25 18.74 -12.60
C GLY A 19 37.75 18.96 -11.18
N SER A 20 36.60 18.38 -10.80
CA SER A 20 36.19 18.21 -9.40
C SER A 20 35.07 17.16 -9.28
N THR A 21 35.38 15.90 -9.56
CA THR A 21 34.60 14.78 -9.02
C THR A 21 35.54 13.80 -8.34
N THR A 22 36.23 14.25 -7.29
CA THR A 22 36.71 13.32 -6.27
C THR A 22 35.50 12.93 -5.41
N SER A 23 34.66 12.06 -5.96
CA SER A 23 33.82 11.21 -5.13
C SER A 23 34.79 10.30 -4.38
N TYR A 24 35.04 10.59 -3.11
CA TYR A 24 35.60 9.59 -2.22
C TYR A 24 34.56 8.47 -2.12
N ALA A 25 34.68 7.47 -2.99
CA ALA A 25 34.03 6.19 -2.74
C ALA A 25 34.66 5.65 -1.45
N GLN A 26 33.97 5.86 -0.32
CA GLN A 26 34.26 5.15 0.91
C GLN A 26 34.42 3.67 0.55
N VAL A 27 35.46 3.02 1.06
CA VAL A 27 35.63 1.58 0.90
C VAL A 27 34.37 0.92 1.45
N GLN A 28 33.59 0.30 0.58
CA GLN A 28 32.39 -0.44 0.97
C GLN A 28 32.83 -1.73 1.66
N LEU A 29 32.84 -1.70 3.00
CA LEU A 29 33.07 -2.86 3.83
C LEU A 29 31.72 -3.42 4.33
N PRO A 30 31.62 -4.73 4.60
CA PRO A 30 30.45 -5.31 5.24
C PRO A 30 30.12 -4.58 6.54
N GLN A 31 28.91 -4.04 6.64
CA GLN A 31 28.43 -3.38 7.85
C GLN A 31 28.07 -4.43 8.90
N ALA A 32 28.34 -4.12 10.17
CA ALA A 32 27.97 -5.01 11.28
C ALA A 32 26.45 -5.20 11.43
N SER A 33 25.68 -4.24 10.90
CA SER A 33 24.22 -4.29 10.78
C SER A 33 23.85 -3.98 9.33
N PRO A 34 23.66 -5.03 8.50
CA PRO A 34 23.31 -4.87 7.10
C PRO A 34 22.01 -4.08 6.92
N ALA A 35 21.93 -3.30 5.85
CA ALA A 35 20.69 -2.65 5.44
C ALA A 35 19.67 -3.70 4.98
N ALA A 36 18.40 -3.45 5.27
CA ALA A 36 17.27 -4.27 4.89
C ALA A 36 16.08 -3.37 4.52
N MET A 37 15.26 -3.86 3.59
CA MET A 37 14.07 -3.19 3.10
C MET A 37 12.96 -4.22 2.93
N LEU A 38 11.75 -3.85 3.34
CA LEU A 38 10.53 -4.57 2.97
C LEU A 38 9.48 -3.59 2.44
N ARG A 39 8.73 -4.04 1.44
CA ARG A 39 7.58 -3.33 0.88
C ARG A 39 6.40 -4.28 0.83
N GLN A 40 5.24 -3.81 1.24
CA GLN A 40 4.00 -4.55 1.18
C GLN A 40 2.86 -3.63 0.76
N THR A 41 2.08 -4.06 -0.22
CA THR A 41 0.80 -3.43 -0.54
C THR A 41 -0.27 -3.98 0.40
N VAL A 42 -0.96 -3.11 1.12
CA VAL A 42 -2.14 -3.44 1.94
C VAL A 42 -3.33 -2.70 1.34
N GLY A 43 -4.32 -3.43 0.85
CA GLY A 43 -5.37 -2.84 0.02
C GLY A 43 -4.82 -2.25 -1.26
N LEU A 44 -4.78 -0.93 -1.33
CA LEU A 44 -4.24 -0.17 -2.46
C LEU A 44 -3.06 0.73 -2.05
N THR A 45 -2.55 0.57 -0.83
CA THR A 45 -1.52 1.44 -0.24
C THR A 45 -0.23 0.67 -0.05
N ASP A 46 0.87 1.17 -0.63
CA ASP A 46 2.19 0.63 -0.37
C ASP A 46 2.78 1.14 0.94
N ILE A 47 3.31 0.19 1.71
CA ILE A 47 4.00 0.45 2.98
C ILE A 47 5.42 -0.07 2.84
N THR A 48 6.40 0.79 3.11
CA THR A 48 7.81 0.46 3.00
C THR A 48 8.52 0.71 4.32
N VAL A 49 9.35 -0.23 4.77
CA VAL A 49 10.23 -0.08 5.93
C VAL A 49 11.66 -0.25 5.48
N ASN A 50 12.50 0.76 5.73
CA ASN A 50 13.94 0.74 5.50
C ASN A 50 14.66 0.78 6.85
N TYR A 51 15.54 -0.17 7.10
CA TYR A 51 16.20 -0.29 8.40
C TYR A 51 17.56 -0.95 8.28
N HIS A 52 18.36 -0.88 9.34
CA HIS A 52 19.55 -1.72 9.50
C HIS A 52 19.31 -2.76 10.57
N ALA A 53 19.68 -4.01 10.29
CA ALA A 53 19.34 -5.17 11.09
C ALA A 53 20.48 -5.57 12.05
N PRO A 54 20.46 -5.14 13.34
CA PRO A 54 21.44 -5.59 14.32
C PRO A 54 21.23 -7.05 14.75
N GLY A 55 22.33 -7.72 15.11
CA GLY A 55 22.31 -9.06 15.71
C GLY A 55 22.31 -9.04 17.24
N ALA A 56 21.60 -9.96 17.89
CA ALA A 56 21.55 -10.12 19.33
C ALA A 56 22.91 -10.56 19.89
N LYS A 57 23.59 -11.49 19.20
CA LYS A 57 24.93 -12.01 19.50
C LYS A 57 25.06 -12.53 20.94
N GLY A 58 24.04 -13.26 21.40
CA GLY A 58 23.98 -13.82 22.75
C GLY A 58 23.76 -12.81 23.88
N ARG A 59 23.45 -11.54 23.56
CA ARG A 59 23.14 -10.50 24.54
C ARG A 59 21.64 -10.42 24.77
N LYS A 60 21.26 -10.08 26.01
CA LYS A 60 19.90 -9.62 26.32
C LYS A 60 19.66 -8.29 25.60
N VAL A 61 18.65 -8.25 24.73
CA VAL A 61 18.32 -7.08 23.92
C VAL A 61 17.55 -6.08 24.77
N PHE A 62 16.30 -6.37 25.13
CA PHE A 62 15.45 -5.41 25.85
C PHE A 62 15.71 -5.44 27.35
N GLY A 63 15.93 -4.25 27.94
CA GLY A 63 16.47 -4.09 29.29
C GLY A 63 17.98 -4.37 29.40
N GLY A 64 18.67 -4.55 28.26
CA GLY A 64 20.11 -4.74 28.16
C GLY A 64 20.70 -3.80 27.10
N LEU A 65 20.86 -4.30 25.88
CA LEU A 65 21.32 -3.51 24.73
C LEU A 65 20.42 -2.32 24.39
N VAL A 66 19.10 -2.50 24.54
CA VAL A 66 18.07 -1.45 24.46
C VAL A 66 17.55 -1.24 25.88
N PRO A 67 18.01 -0.18 26.59
CA PRO A 67 17.57 0.10 27.94
C PRO A 67 16.10 0.50 27.99
N TYR A 68 15.42 0.14 29.06
CA TYR A 68 14.08 0.66 29.33
C TYR A 68 14.13 2.14 29.74
N GLY A 69 13.08 2.88 29.40
CA GLY A 69 12.96 4.31 29.65
C GLY A 69 13.84 5.17 28.75
N GLN A 70 14.33 4.63 27.63
CA GLN A 70 15.10 5.38 26.63
C GLN A 70 14.52 5.17 25.23
N LEU A 71 14.40 6.24 24.45
CA LEU A 71 13.98 6.14 23.06
C LEU A 71 15.02 5.32 22.27
N TRP A 72 14.57 4.56 21.28
CA TRP A 72 15.41 3.73 20.46
C TRP A 72 14.99 3.85 19.00
N ARG A 73 15.96 4.05 18.10
CA ARG A 73 15.79 4.16 16.64
C ARG A 73 15.28 2.90 15.92
N ALA A 74 14.84 1.88 16.67
CA ALA A 74 14.35 0.60 16.14
C ALA A 74 15.27 -0.03 15.07
N GLY A 75 16.59 0.03 15.29
CA GLY A 75 17.60 -0.40 14.31
C GLY A 75 19.03 0.02 14.67
N ALA A 76 19.91 0.02 13.67
CA ALA A 76 21.31 0.43 13.75
C ALA A 76 21.62 1.57 12.75
N ASN A 77 22.73 2.28 12.93
CA ASN A 77 23.16 3.38 12.05
C ASN A 77 22.10 4.51 11.94
N GLU A 78 21.64 4.81 10.72
CA GLU A 78 20.52 5.70 10.41
C GLU A 78 19.21 5.27 11.11
N ALA A 79 18.32 6.23 11.37
CA ALA A 79 17.00 5.91 11.90
C ALA A 79 16.22 5.01 10.94
N THR A 80 15.51 4.01 11.48
CA THR A 80 14.57 3.22 10.69
C THR A 80 13.51 4.15 10.10
N LEU A 81 13.25 4.01 8.80
CA LEU A 81 12.24 4.81 8.09
C LEU A 81 11.05 3.93 7.73
N VAL A 82 9.85 4.41 8.02
CA VAL A 82 8.61 3.85 7.52
C VAL A 82 7.96 4.84 6.56
N THR A 83 7.51 4.36 5.40
CA THR A 83 6.81 5.16 4.40
C THR A 83 5.43 4.59 4.16
N PHE A 84 4.42 5.44 4.24
CA PHE A 84 3.04 5.14 3.88
C PHE A 84 2.70 5.95 2.63
N GLU A 85 2.35 5.26 1.54
CA GLU A 85 1.95 5.91 0.29
C GLU A 85 0.69 6.76 0.48
N ASP A 86 -0.25 6.28 1.30
CA ASP A 86 -1.48 6.97 1.62
C ASP A 86 -1.66 7.06 3.14
N GLU A 87 -2.64 7.88 3.54
CA GLU A 87 -3.13 7.89 4.89
C GLU A 87 -3.74 6.54 5.28
N LEU A 88 -3.45 6.10 6.50
CA LEU A 88 -3.93 4.85 7.05
C LEU A 88 -4.13 4.95 8.57
N PHE A 89 -4.60 3.88 9.19
CA PHE A 89 -4.69 3.76 10.64
C PHE A 89 -3.63 2.78 11.16
N LEU A 90 -2.86 3.20 12.17
CA LEU A 90 -1.97 2.34 12.96
C LEU A 90 -2.53 2.20 14.37
N ASN A 91 -2.82 0.99 14.83
CA ASN A 91 -3.46 0.76 16.14
C ASN A 91 -4.70 1.65 16.39
N ASN A 92 -5.49 1.90 15.34
CA ASN A 92 -6.65 2.79 15.31
C ASN A 92 -6.34 4.31 15.36
N GLU A 93 -5.08 4.72 15.36
CA GLU A 93 -4.67 6.12 15.23
C GLU A 93 -4.44 6.46 13.76
N ARG A 94 -5.01 7.59 13.31
CA ARG A 94 -4.92 8.05 11.93
C ARG A 94 -3.54 8.64 11.66
N VAL A 95 -2.82 8.08 10.70
CA VAL A 95 -1.47 8.52 10.30
C VAL A 95 -1.52 9.01 8.84
N PRO A 96 -1.19 10.28 8.58
CA PRO A 96 -1.14 10.81 7.22
C PRO A 96 -0.10 10.11 6.34
N ALA A 97 -0.31 10.13 5.03
CA ALA A 97 0.68 9.71 4.04
C ALA A 97 2.02 10.45 4.26
N GLY A 98 3.14 9.73 4.10
CA GLY A 98 4.46 10.32 4.29
C GLY A 98 5.53 9.30 4.67
N THR A 99 6.76 9.80 4.78
CA THR A 99 7.90 9.06 5.33
C THR A 99 8.21 9.60 6.71
N TYR A 100 8.41 8.69 7.66
CA TYR A 100 8.64 9.00 9.07
C TYR A 100 9.82 8.19 9.60
N SER A 101 10.59 8.78 10.51
CA SER A 101 11.49 8.01 11.36
C SER A 101 10.68 7.23 12.39
N PHE A 102 11.00 5.95 12.53
CA PHE A 102 10.34 4.98 13.38
C PHE A 102 11.19 4.76 14.63
N PHE A 103 10.65 5.16 15.77
CA PHE A 103 11.26 4.98 17.08
C PHE A 103 10.40 4.09 17.96
N ILE A 104 11.03 3.51 18.98
CA ILE A 104 10.38 2.76 20.04
C ILE A 104 10.85 3.32 21.37
N PHE A 105 9.91 3.61 22.27
CA PHE A 105 10.15 3.94 23.65
C PHE A 105 9.68 2.78 24.54
N PRO A 106 10.56 1.82 24.85
CA PRO A 106 10.24 0.70 25.72
C PRO A 106 10.29 1.17 27.19
N GLN A 107 9.15 1.34 27.85
CA GLN A 107 9.10 1.84 29.23
C GLN A 107 9.41 0.73 30.25
N SER A 108 8.92 -0.47 29.98
CA SER A 108 9.08 -1.67 30.81
C SER A 108 9.10 -2.92 29.93
N ASP A 109 9.03 -4.10 30.55
CA ASP A 109 8.83 -5.38 29.87
C ASP A 109 7.41 -5.58 29.31
N THR A 110 6.49 -4.65 29.55
CA THR A 110 5.05 -4.80 29.28
C THR A 110 4.41 -3.56 28.64
N LEU A 111 5.07 -2.41 28.64
CA LEU A 111 4.53 -1.16 28.10
C LEU A 111 5.54 -0.44 27.21
N TRP A 112 5.29 -0.43 25.91
CA TRP A 112 6.14 0.23 24.91
C TRP A 112 5.31 1.21 24.10
N ASN A 113 5.97 2.18 23.49
CA ASN A 113 5.33 3.09 22.54
C ASN A 113 6.13 3.14 21.26
N VAL A 114 5.45 2.98 20.13
CA VAL A 114 6.03 3.29 18.83
C VAL A 114 5.81 4.78 18.55
N VAL A 115 6.86 5.47 18.15
CA VAL A 115 6.82 6.90 17.86
C VAL A 115 7.18 7.10 16.39
N LEU A 116 6.36 7.86 15.68
CA LEU A 116 6.64 8.29 14.32
C LEU A 116 7.04 9.76 14.35
N ASN A 117 8.17 10.11 13.75
CA ASN A 117 8.71 11.48 13.74
C ASN A 117 8.93 11.96 12.29
N LYS A 118 8.69 13.25 12.01
CA LYS A 118 8.81 13.83 10.66
C LYS A 118 10.24 14.03 10.19
N ASP A 119 11.22 14.11 11.08
CA ASP A 119 12.63 14.23 10.68
C ASP A 119 13.16 12.87 10.25
N THR A 120 13.29 12.69 8.93
CA THR A 120 13.75 11.44 8.31
C THR A 120 15.27 11.39 8.14
N THR A 121 16.01 12.39 8.64
CA THR A 121 17.47 12.53 8.43
C THR A 121 18.29 12.14 9.66
N LEU A 122 17.61 11.71 10.73
CA LEU A 122 18.21 11.41 12.02
C LEU A 122 19.21 10.24 11.97
N TRP A 123 20.39 10.46 12.53
CA TRP A 123 21.36 9.41 12.82
C TRP A 123 21.17 8.91 14.26
N GLY A 124 20.22 7.98 14.44
CA GLY A 124 19.78 7.60 15.77
C GLY A 124 18.93 8.68 16.44
N LEU A 125 19.37 9.20 17.58
CA LEU A 125 18.62 10.20 18.38
C LEU A 125 19.22 11.60 18.33
N GLU A 126 20.35 11.78 17.64
CA GLU A 126 20.98 13.09 17.55
C GLU A 126 20.07 14.03 16.74
N GLY A 127 19.64 15.13 17.36
CA GLY A 127 18.72 16.09 16.74
C GLY A 127 17.23 15.75 16.91
N TYR A 128 16.89 14.66 17.60
CA TYR A 128 15.49 14.32 17.86
C TYR A 128 14.74 15.44 18.61
N ASN A 129 13.52 15.72 18.17
CA ASN A 129 12.63 16.71 18.73
C ASN A 129 11.20 16.15 18.82
N GLU A 130 10.65 16.10 20.03
CA GLU A 130 9.30 15.60 20.32
C GLU A 130 8.20 16.42 19.61
N LEU A 131 8.45 17.69 19.27
CA LEU A 131 7.49 18.51 18.52
C LEU A 131 7.27 18.05 17.08
N ASP A 132 8.18 17.20 16.57
CA ASP A 132 8.11 16.63 15.23
C ASP A 132 7.44 15.24 15.23
N ASP A 133 6.99 14.75 16.39
CA ASP A 133 6.25 13.50 16.51
C ASP A 133 4.84 13.63 15.91
N VAL A 134 4.42 12.61 15.15
CA VAL A 134 3.09 12.54 14.50
C VAL A 134 2.18 11.48 15.06
N ALA A 135 2.74 10.47 15.72
CA ALA A 135 1.99 9.39 16.35
C ALA A 135 2.77 8.84 17.53
N TYR A 136 2.04 8.46 18.57
CA TYR A 136 2.59 7.86 19.79
C TYR A 136 1.71 6.67 20.18
N LEU A 137 2.09 5.50 19.70
CA LEU A 137 1.25 4.31 19.64
C LEU A 137 1.63 3.33 20.74
N GLU A 138 0.75 3.10 21.70
CA GLU A 138 0.95 2.07 22.72
C GLU A 138 0.98 0.67 22.06
N VAL A 139 1.99 -0.13 22.43
CA VAL A 139 2.11 -1.53 22.05
C VAL A 139 2.57 -2.37 23.24
N VAL A 140 2.04 -3.59 23.30
CA VAL A 140 2.43 -4.56 24.33
C VAL A 140 3.43 -5.53 23.70
N PRO A 141 4.68 -5.59 24.19
CA PRO A 141 5.63 -6.60 23.74
C PRO A 141 5.19 -7.99 24.20
N HIS A 142 5.32 -8.97 23.31
CA HIS A 142 5.09 -10.38 23.62
C HIS A 142 6.33 -11.22 23.31
N LYS A 143 6.33 -12.44 23.82
CA LYS A 143 7.40 -13.39 23.52
C LYS A 143 7.28 -13.83 22.06
N SER A 144 8.36 -13.74 21.30
CA SER A 144 8.41 -14.26 19.93
C SER A 144 8.22 -15.78 19.91
N ALA A 145 7.68 -16.31 18.80
CA ALA A 145 7.48 -17.74 18.64
C ALA A 145 8.81 -18.51 18.63
N GLU A 146 9.82 -17.95 17.97
CA GLU A 146 11.16 -18.49 17.83
C GLU A 146 12.20 -17.44 18.24
N PHE A 147 13.44 -17.87 18.52
CA PHE A 147 14.55 -16.96 18.77
C PHE A 147 14.98 -16.25 17.48
N VAL A 148 15.03 -14.93 17.49
CA VAL A 148 15.37 -14.08 16.35
C VAL A 148 16.74 -13.45 16.53
N GLU A 149 17.79 -14.07 15.96
CA GLU A 149 19.16 -13.57 16.12
C GLU A 149 19.36 -12.19 15.50
N THR A 150 18.87 -11.97 14.28
CA THR A 150 18.98 -10.69 13.58
C THR A 150 17.63 -10.00 13.59
N MET A 151 17.57 -8.77 14.10
CA MET A 151 16.35 -7.96 14.17
C MET A 151 15.65 -7.94 12.80
N GLN A 152 14.34 -8.19 12.79
CA GLN A 152 13.58 -8.25 11.56
C GLN A 152 12.24 -7.52 11.69
N PHE A 153 11.88 -6.80 10.63
CA PHE A 153 10.52 -6.37 10.40
C PHE A 153 9.82 -7.34 9.44
N SER A 154 8.53 -7.57 9.62
CA SER A 154 7.73 -8.41 8.73
C SER A 154 6.27 -7.96 8.66
N PHE A 155 5.57 -8.37 7.61
CA PHE A 155 4.11 -8.24 7.55
C PHE A 155 3.46 -9.60 7.80
N SER A 156 2.37 -9.64 8.56
CA SER A 156 1.52 -10.82 8.75
C SER A 156 0.04 -10.49 8.58
N ASP A 157 -0.79 -11.54 8.50
CA ASP A 157 -2.26 -11.43 8.47
C ASP A 157 -2.81 -10.47 7.40
N ILE A 158 -2.20 -10.49 6.22
CA ILE A 158 -2.54 -9.61 5.11
C ILE A 158 -3.93 -9.99 4.58
N GLY A 159 -4.91 -9.16 4.92
CA GLY A 159 -6.28 -9.23 4.42
C GLY A 159 -6.52 -8.24 3.28
N THR A 160 -7.79 -7.97 3.01
CA THR A 160 -8.16 -7.02 1.95
C THR A 160 -7.66 -5.62 2.26
N ASN A 161 -7.98 -5.06 3.44
CA ASN A 161 -7.61 -3.70 3.86
C ASN A 161 -6.80 -3.63 5.15
N LYS A 162 -6.43 -4.78 5.72
CA LYS A 162 -5.75 -4.87 7.00
C LYS A 162 -4.49 -5.73 6.88
N ALA A 163 -3.50 -5.42 7.69
CA ALA A 163 -2.32 -6.24 7.89
C ALA A 163 -1.72 -5.94 9.27
N ASN A 164 -0.73 -6.71 9.68
CA ASN A 164 0.07 -6.45 10.86
C ASN A 164 1.51 -6.16 10.44
N LEU A 165 2.12 -5.09 10.98
CA LEU A 165 3.55 -4.84 10.91
C LEU A 165 4.20 -5.28 12.21
N ASN A 166 5.11 -6.25 12.11
CA ASN A 166 5.78 -6.85 13.25
C ASN A 166 7.24 -6.41 13.29
N LEU A 167 7.76 -6.20 14.50
CA LEU A 167 9.19 -6.12 14.76
C LEU A 167 9.55 -7.23 15.76
N ALA A 168 10.46 -8.11 15.37
CA ALA A 168 10.96 -9.19 16.23
C ALA A 168 12.48 -9.12 16.39
N TRP A 169 12.95 -9.31 17.62
CA TRP A 169 14.38 -9.44 17.92
C TRP A 169 14.60 -10.19 19.24
N GLU A 170 15.58 -11.09 19.25
CA GLU A 170 15.87 -12.00 20.35
C GLU A 170 14.65 -12.86 20.70
N ASN A 171 13.99 -12.60 21.84
CA ASN A 171 12.81 -13.33 22.31
C ASN A 171 11.58 -12.42 22.39
N THR A 172 11.61 -11.25 21.79
CA THR A 172 10.58 -10.22 21.92
C THR A 172 10.07 -9.80 20.56
N GLU A 173 8.76 -9.62 20.48
CA GLU A 173 8.06 -9.14 19.30
C GLU A 173 7.05 -8.06 19.71
N ILE A 174 6.87 -7.06 18.85
CA ILE A 174 5.74 -6.13 18.91
C ILE A 174 5.00 -6.15 17.58
N THR A 175 3.70 -5.87 17.63
CA THR A 175 2.83 -5.83 16.46
C THR A 175 2.06 -4.51 16.42
N LEU A 176 2.05 -3.89 15.24
CA LEU A 176 1.21 -2.75 14.90
C LEU A 176 0.14 -3.21 13.92
N SER A 177 -1.12 -2.99 14.26
CA SER A 177 -2.23 -3.23 13.34
C SER A 177 -2.33 -2.10 12.33
N ILE A 178 -2.37 -2.44 11.05
CA ILE A 178 -2.56 -1.53 9.93
C ILE A 178 -3.95 -1.71 9.38
N GLU A 179 -4.65 -0.59 9.15
CA GLU A 179 -5.90 -0.55 8.40
C GLU A 179 -5.87 0.58 7.37
N THR A 180 -6.20 0.25 6.11
CA THR A 180 -6.18 1.18 4.97
C THR A 180 -7.60 1.52 4.53
N ASP A 181 -7.81 2.73 4.04
CA ASP A 181 -9.08 3.15 3.44
C ASP A 181 -9.13 2.78 1.94
N ILE A 182 -9.55 1.55 1.67
CA ILE A 182 -9.70 1.07 0.30
C ILE A 182 -10.82 1.77 -0.44
N GLU A 183 -11.92 2.10 0.24
CA GLU A 183 -13.10 2.60 -0.44
C GLU A 183 -12.85 3.99 -1.03
N LYS A 184 -12.26 4.88 -0.24
CA LYS A 184 -11.89 6.20 -0.72
C LYS A 184 -10.92 6.12 -1.91
N LYS A 185 -9.82 5.36 -1.78
CA LYS A 185 -8.82 5.25 -2.86
C LYS A 185 -9.39 4.56 -4.11
N ALA A 186 -10.22 3.54 -3.94
CA ALA A 186 -10.87 2.89 -5.07
C ALA A 186 -11.85 3.83 -5.79
N LEU A 187 -12.62 4.65 -5.05
CA LEU A 187 -13.51 5.64 -5.64
C LEU A 187 -12.74 6.73 -6.40
N GLU A 188 -11.62 7.20 -5.86
CA GLU A 188 -10.72 8.16 -6.53
C GLU A 188 -10.13 7.56 -7.82
N ASN A 189 -9.63 6.32 -7.76
CA ASN A 189 -9.12 5.60 -8.92
C ASN A 189 -10.19 5.38 -9.99
N ILE A 190 -11.42 5.04 -9.58
CA ILE A 190 -12.55 4.90 -10.49
C ILE A 190 -12.88 6.23 -11.15
N GLN A 191 -12.99 7.32 -10.39
CA GLN A 191 -13.27 8.64 -10.96
C GLN A 191 -12.18 9.07 -11.96
N TYR A 192 -10.92 8.83 -11.63
CA TYR A 192 -9.80 9.09 -12.52
C TYR A 192 -9.90 8.26 -13.81
N ALA A 193 -10.14 6.95 -13.71
CA ALA A 193 -10.27 6.06 -14.86
C ALA A 193 -11.44 6.47 -15.77
N LEU A 194 -12.59 6.80 -15.19
CA LEU A 194 -13.78 7.24 -15.94
C LEU A 194 -13.59 8.61 -16.61
N ALA A 195 -12.83 9.52 -16.00
CA ALA A 195 -12.51 10.83 -16.57
C ALA A 195 -11.52 10.75 -17.74
N HIS A 196 -10.67 9.71 -17.78
CA HIS A 196 -9.65 9.51 -18.81
C HIS A 196 -9.99 8.36 -19.79
N ALA A 197 -11.15 7.75 -19.65
CA ALA A 197 -11.61 6.67 -20.53
C ALA A 197 -11.78 7.20 -21.96
N ALA A 198 -11.30 6.43 -22.95
CA ALA A 198 -11.53 6.74 -24.35
C ALA A 198 -13.02 6.65 -24.70
N SER A 199 -13.44 7.32 -25.77
CA SER A 199 -14.86 7.37 -26.17
C SER A 199 -15.47 5.99 -26.48
N ASP A 200 -14.63 5.03 -26.86
CA ASP A 200 -14.99 3.65 -27.21
C ASP A 200 -14.67 2.64 -26.09
N ASP A 201 -14.16 3.10 -24.95
CA ASP A 201 -13.75 2.24 -23.82
C ASP A 201 -14.96 1.84 -22.96
N TRP A 202 -15.82 0.99 -23.50
CA TRP A 202 -16.94 0.41 -22.76
C TRP A 202 -16.49 -0.43 -21.57
N TYR A 203 -15.28 -0.99 -21.60
CA TYR A 203 -14.81 -1.99 -20.65
C TYR A 203 -14.50 -1.35 -19.29
N THR A 204 -13.80 -0.21 -19.27
CA THR A 204 -13.54 0.52 -18.02
C THR A 204 -14.82 0.93 -17.31
N TRP A 205 -15.84 1.39 -18.03
CA TRP A 205 -17.16 1.68 -17.45
C TRP A 205 -17.81 0.43 -16.82
N ALA A 206 -17.72 -0.72 -17.49
CA ALA A 206 -18.26 -1.97 -16.97
C ALA A 206 -17.53 -2.45 -15.71
N GLN A 207 -16.19 -2.43 -15.71
CA GLN A 207 -15.38 -2.81 -14.57
C GLN A 207 -15.63 -1.92 -13.34
N CYS A 208 -15.73 -0.61 -13.54
CA CYS A 208 -16.03 0.34 -12.47
C CYS A 208 -17.41 0.08 -11.86
N ALA A 209 -18.42 -0.24 -12.69
CA ALA A 209 -19.75 -0.63 -12.20
C ALA A 209 -19.73 -1.97 -11.45
N GLU A 210 -18.94 -2.95 -11.92
CA GLU A 210 -18.78 -4.24 -11.26
C GLU A 210 -18.17 -4.12 -9.86
N TYR A 211 -17.19 -3.24 -9.68
CA TYR A 211 -16.59 -2.96 -8.38
C TYR A 211 -17.62 -2.50 -7.32
N MET A 212 -18.70 -1.84 -7.76
CA MET A 212 -19.76 -1.33 -6.86
C MET A 212 -20.79 -2.38 -6.46
N LEU A 213 -20.77 -3.60 -7.04
CA LEU A 213 -21.76 -4.64 -6.76
C LEU A 213 -22.02 -4.95 -5.27
N PRO A 214 -21.00 -5.13 -4.41
CA PRO A 214 -21.23 -5.45 -3.01
C PRO A 214 -21.75 -4.25 -2.19
N ARG A 215 -21.76 -3.03 -2.77
CA ARG A 215 -22.03 -1.78 -2.06
C ARG A 215 -23.39 -1.21 -2.44
N LYS A 216 -24.40 -1.49 -1.63
CA LYS A 216 -25.79 -1.04 -1.86
C LYS A 216 -25.91 0.48 -2.03
N GLU A 217 -25.10 1.23 -1.29
CA GLU A 217 -25.09 2.71 -1.32
C GLU A 217 -24.71 3.27 -2.70
N HIS A 218 -23.92 2.53 -3.49
CA HIS A 218 -23.46 2.96 -4.82
C HIS A 218 -24.28 2.37 -5.97
N HIS A 219 -25.38 1.67 -5.68
CA HIS A 219 -26.17 0.95 -6.68
C HIS A 219 -26.65 1.85 -7.83
N ALA A 220 -27.13 3.06 -7.53
CA ALA A 220 -27.60 4.01 -8.54
C ALA A 220 -26.47 4.46 -9.50
N LYS A 221 -25.29 4.77 -8.96
CA LYS A 221 -24.11 5.13 -9.76
C LYS A 221 -23.61 3.95 -10.60
N ALA A 222 -23.62 2.75 -10.03
CA ALA A 222 -23.25 1.54 -10.76
C ALA A 222 -24.19 1.29 -11.96
N LEU A 223 -25.49 1.54 -11.79
CA LEU A 223 -26.46 1.48 -12.90
C LEU A 223 -26.20 2.55 -13.98
N GLU A 224 -25.85 3.78 -13.58
CA GLU A 224 -25.47 4.83 -14.52
C GLU A 224 -24.26 4.41 -15.36
N TRP A 225 -23.19 3.94 -14.72
CA TRP A 225 -21.95 3.55 -15.40
C TRP A 225 -22.14 2.33 -16.29
N ILE A 226 -22.88 1.32 -15.85
CA ILE A 226 -23.12 0.14 -16.69
C ILE A 226 -24.01 0.46 -17.89
N ASN A 227 -24.98 1.37 -17.74
CA ASN A 227 -25.78 1.84 -18.87
C ASN A 227 -24.92 2.61 -19.87
N LYS A 228 -23.96 3.41 -19.40
CA LYS A 228 -22.98 4.07 -20.27
C LYS A 228 -22.09 3.07 -21.02
N SER A 229 -21.60 2.02 -20.35
CA SER A 229 -20.88 0.93 -21.00
C SER A 229 -21.70 0.29 -22.13
N ILE A 230 -22.95 -0.07 -21.85
CA ILE A 230 -23.87 -0.67 -22.84
C ILE A 230 -24.11 0.27 -24.03
N ALA A 231 -24.26 1.58 -23.77
CA ALA A 231 -24.46 2.58 -24.82
C ALA A 231 -23.23 2.74 -25.73
N ILE A 232 -22.02 2.56 -25.21
CA ILE A 232 -20.78 2.58 -26.01
C ILE A 232 -20.69 1.31 -26.88
N LYS A 233 -20.80 0.13 -26.25
CA LYS A 233 -20.83 -1.17 -26.94
C LYS A 233 -21.54 -2.20 -26.09
N GLU A 234 -22.75 -2.57 -26.50
CA GLU A 234 -23.49 -3.66 -25.86
C GLU A 234 -22.78 -5.02 -26.09
N ASN A 235 -22.60 -5.80 -25.01
CA ASN A 235 -22.05 -7.15 -25.06
C ASN A 235 -22.55 -8.00 -23.89
N PHE A 236 -22.10 -9.25 -23.80
CA PHE A 236 -22.55 -10.16 -22.76
C PHE A 236 -22.09 -9.73 -21.36
N TYR A 237 -20.88 -9.18 -21.23
CA TYR A 237 -20.25 -8.89 -19.94
C TYR A 237 -20.94 -7.70 -19.26
N ASN A 238 -21.23 -6.62 -19.98
CA ASN A 238 -21.93 -5.49 -19.38
C ASN A 238 -23.41 -5.79 -19.06
N ASN A 239 -24.08 -6.62 -19.86
CA ASN A 239 -25.40 -7.15 -19.52
C ASN A 239 -25.37 -8.06 -18.29
N TRP A 240 -24.33 -8.89 -18.15
CA TRP A 240 -24.14 -9.73 -16.97
C TRP A 240 -23.91 -8.92 -15.69
N ILE A 241 -23.08 -7.87 -15.74
CA ILE A 241 -22.87 -6.97 -14.59
C ILE A 241 -24.17 -6.27 -14.20
N LYS A 242 -24.93 -5.77 -15.19
CA LYS A 242 -26.24 -5.16 -14.95
C LYS A 242 -27.21 -6.16 -14.32
N ALA A 243 -27.23 -7.41 -14.77
CA ALA A 243 -28.03 -8.47 -14.17
C ALA A 243 -27.69 -8.68 -12.69
N LYS A 244 -26.39 -8.75 -12.35
CA LYS A 244 -25.91 -8.85 -10.97
C LYS A 244 -26.35 -7.66 -10.11
N LEU A 245 -26.31 -6.44 -10.64
CA LEU A 245 -26.78 -5.25 -9.92
C LEU A 245 -28.24 -5.42 -9.50
N TYR A 246 -29.14 -5.77 -10.43
CA TYR A 246 -30.56 -6.00 -10.11
C TYR A 246 -30.75 -7.17 -9.12
N ALA A 247 -29.99 -8.25 -9.26
CA ALA A 247 -30.05 -9.37 -8.32
C ALA A 247 -29.64 -8.96 -6.88
N HIS A 248 -28.64 -8.08 -6.72
CA HIS A 248 -28.25 -7.53 -5.41
C HIS A 248 -29.34 -6.68 -4.76
N ASN A 249 -30.26 -6.12 -5.57
CA ASN A 249 -31.44 -5.39 -5.10
C ASN A 249 -32.69 -6.27 -4.96
N ASN A 250 -32.54 -7.59 -5.05
CA ASN A 250 -33.63 -8.59 -5.07
C ASN A 250 -34.60 -8.47 -6.25
N GLU A 251 -34.23 -7.77 -7.32
CA GLU A 251 -35.02 -7.65 -8.55
C GLU A 251 -34.72 -8.81 -9.51
N PHE A 252 -34.99 -10.04 -9.05
CA PHE A 252 -34.56 -11.27 -9.72
C PHE A 252 -35.18 -11.48 -11.10
N GLN A 253 -36.38 -10.96 -11.36
CA GLN A 253 -37.02 -11.05 -12.67
C GLN A 253 -36.29 -10.21 -13.72
N VAL A 254 -35.89 -8.98 -13.36
CA VAL A 254 -35.09 -8.11 -14.24
C VAL A 254 -33.70 -8.71 -14.44
N ALA A 255 -33.10 -9.23 -13.36
CA ALA A 255 -31.82 -9.91 -13.42
C ALA A 255 -31.86 -11.14 -14.35
N ALA A 256 -32.91 -11.96 -14.28
CA ALA A 256 -33.07 -13.12 -15.16
C ALA A 256 -33.22 -12.73 -16.63
N ALA A 257 -33.98 -11.67 -16.94
CA ALA A 257 -34.10 -11.17 -18.31
C ALA A 257 -32.76 -10.68 -18.87
N LEU A 258 -31.96 -9.97 -18.06
CA LEU A 258 -30.64 -9.51 -18.44
C LEU A 258 -29.63 -10.66 -18.57
N SER A 259 -29.70 -11.68 -17.71
CA SER A 259 -28.88 -12.90 -17.85
C SER A 259 -29.21 -13.64 -19.14
N ALA A 260 -30.49 -13.75 -19.52
CA ALA A 260 -30.88 -14.34 -20.80
C ALA A 260 -30.29 -13.56 -21.98
N LYS A 261 -30.34 -12.23 -21.92
CA LYS A 261 -29.71 -11.36 -22.93
C LYS A 261 -28.18 -11.55 -22.98
N ALA A 262 -27.53 -11.69 -21.83
CA ALA A 262 -26.10 -11.98 -21.76
C ALA A 262 -25.74 -13.33 -22.41
N ILE A 263 -26.56 -14.38 -22.22
CA ILE A 263 -26.37 -15.69 -22.88
C ILE A 263 -26.47 -15.55 -24.41
N GLU A 264 -27.48 -14.83 -24.90
CA GLU A 264 -27.67 -14.57 -26.33
C GLU A 264 -26.47 -13.85 -26.94
N LEU A 265 -26.03 -12.76 -26.32
CA LEU A 265 -24.86 -11.99 -26.78
C LEU A 265 -23.57 -12.82 -26.68
N GLY A 266 -23.39 -13.60 -25.60
CA GLY A 266 -22.21 -14.43 -25.37
C GLY A 266 -22.05 -15.55 -26.40
N SER A 267 -23.15 -16.01 -26.98
CA SER A 267 -23.14 -16.99 -28.08
C SER A 267 -22.47 -16.45 -29.35
N THR A 268 -22.39 -15.13 -29.50
CA THR A 268 -21.68 -14.45 -30.62
C THR A 268 -20.19 -14.21 -30.33
N GLU A 269 -19.77 -14.33 -29.07
CA GLU A 269 -18.38 -14.12 -28.59
C GLU A 269 -17.90 -15.32 -27.73
N PRO A 270 -17.85 -16.55 -28.29
CA PRO A 270 -17.76 -17.80 -27.52
C PRO A 270 -16.50 -17.93 -26.67
N GLU A 271 -15.35 -17.42 -27.13
CA GLU A 271 -14.09 -17.54 -26.40
C GLU A 271 -14.10 -16.68 -25.11
N SER A 272 -14.58 -15.44 -25.21
CA SER A 272 -14.71 -14.54 -24.05
C SER A 272 -15.85 -14.96 -23.12
N TYR A 273 -16.93 -15.49 -23.68
CA TYR A 273 -18.10 -15.94 -22.91
C TYR A 273 -17.81 -17.19 -22.06
N LYS A 274 -16.94 -18.10 -22.53
CA LYS A 274 -16.64 -19.38 -21.87
C LYS A 274 -16.29 -19.26 -20.38
N THR A 275 -15.57 -18.20 -20.00
CA THR A 275 -15.19 -17.93 -18.59
C THR A 275 -16.38 -17.61 -17.69
N TYR A 276 -17.46 -17.06 -18.26
CA TYR A 276 -18.63 -16.59 -17.52
C TYR A 276 -19.87 -17.48 -17.72
N ALA A 277 -19.91 -18.29 -18.78
CA ALA A 277 -21.06 -19.08 -19.21
C ALA A 277 -21.74 -19.83 -18.05
N LYS A 278 -20.95 -20.61 -17.29
CA LYS A 278 -21.46 -21.38 -16.15
C LYS A 278 -22.13 -20.49 -15.09
N GLN A 279 -21.58 -19.31 -14.81
CA GLN A 279 -22.12 -18.40 -13.80
C GLN A 279 -23.42 -17.77 -14.30
N ILE A 280 -23.42 -17.29 -15.56
CA ILE A 280 -24.57 -16.62 -16.17
C ILE A 280 -25.75 -17.60 -16.33
N GLU A 281 -25.51 -18.81 -16.83
CA GLU A 281 -26.55 -19.81 -17.08
C GLU A 281 -27.14 -20.37 -15.77
N THR A 282 -26.30 -20.58 -14.76
CA THR A 282 -26.75 -20.95 -13.40
C THR A 282 -27.60 -19.82 -12.82
N ALA A 283 -27.12 -18.58 -12.86
CA ALA A 283 -27.83 -17.43 -12.33
C ALA A 283 -29.17 -17.19 -13.04
N TYR A 284 -29.23 -17.32 -14.37
CA TYR A 284 -30.48 -17.28 -15.11
C TYR A 284 -31.48 -18.33 -14.62
N SER A 285 -31.01 -19.58 -14.48
CA SER A 285 -31.84 -20.71 -14.05
C SER A 285 -32.37 -20.55 -12.61
N GLU A 286 -31.59 -19.95 -11.73
CA GLU A 286 -31.94 -19.67 -10.34
C GLU A 286 -32.87 -18.46 -10.22
N TRP A 287 -32.47 -17.31 -10.78
CA TRP A 287 -33.20 -16.05 -10.64
C TRP A 287 -34.56 -16.09 -11.32
N LYS A 288 -34.71 -16.82 -12.42
CA LYS A 288 -36.03 -17.02 -13.07
C LYS A 288 -37.06 -17.68 -12.14
N LYS A 289 -36.61 -18.49 -11.17
CA LYS A 289 -37.49 -19.18 -10.20
C LYS A 289 -37.82 -18.31 -8.99
N ARG A 290 -37.08 -17.22 -8.76
CA ARG A 290 -37.26 -16.32 -7.63
C ARG A 290 -38.23 -15.20 -8.03
N ARG A 291 -39.32 -15.06 -7.29
CA ARG A 291 -40.27 -13.96 -7.47
C ARG A 291 -39.72 -12.69 -6.88
#